data_AF-A0A7Y0RDL9-F1
#
_entry.id   AF-A0A7Y0RDL9-F1
#
_cell.length_a   1.000
_cell.length_b   1.000
_cell.length_c   1.000
_cell.angle_alpha   90.00
_cell.angle_beta   90.00
_cell.angle_gamma   90.00
#
_symmetry.space_group_name_H-M   'P 1'
#
loop_
_entity.id
_entity.type
_entity.pdbx_description
1 polymer ?
#
loop_
_entity_poly.entity_id
_entity_poly.type
_entity_poly.pdbx_seq_one_letter_code
_entity_poly.pdbx_strand_id
1 'polypeptide(L)'
;MQDLKRSRVTIIAVSAMVLFFLTNYLARFLFGLTGVVVSVVIAALIAAYISWSVARILKRVPTSDERARVLWSYGGFLGALFLAWAAYVGLSGGLNAGAVILLLSHYLPYPALAHLMLSDRVVNRLVGEPG
;
A
#
# COMPACT_ATOMS: atom_id res chain seq x y z
N MET A 1 -15.36 18.79 -12.80
CA MET A 1 -14.92 17.43 -13.23
C MET A 1 -13.60 16.98 -12.60
N GLN A 2 -12.65 17.88 -12.27
CA GLN A 2 -11.40 17.50 -11.58
C GLN A 2 -11.63 16.97 -10.15
N ASP A 3 -12.59 17.53 -9.40
CA ASP A 3 -12.90 17.10 -8.03
C ASP A 3 -13.42 15.66 -7.95
N LEU A 4 -14.24 15.24 -8.94
CA LEU A 4 -14.74 13.88 -9.04
C LEU A 4 -13.61 12.85 -9.25
N LYS A 5 -12.59 13.19 -10.04
CA LYS A 5 -11.40 12.34 -10.21
C LYS A 5 -10.56 12.28 -8.94
N ARG A 6 -10.43 13.43 -8.25
CA ARG A 6 -9.72 13.53 -6.97
C ARG A 6 -10.38 12.67 -5.89
N SER A 7 -11.70 12.76 -5.73
CA SER A 7 -12.44 11.94 -4.77
C SER A 7 -12.30 10.44 -5.06
N ARG A 8 -12.33 10.02 -6.33
CA ARG A 8 -12.15 8.61 -6.70
C ARG A 8 -10.78 8.07 -6.30
N VAL A 9 -9.71 8.84 -6.53
CA VAL A 9 -8.34 8.47 -6.12
C VAL A 9 -8.22 8.35 -4.61
N THR A 10 -8.80 9.29 -3.86
CA THR A 10 -8.83 9.23 -2.40
C THR A 10 -9.59 8.01 -1.90
N ILE A 11 -10.73 7.67 -2.50
CA ILE A 11 -11.51 6.47 -2.15
C ILE A 11 -10.67 5.20 -2.31
N ILE A 12 -9.90 5.07 -3.40
CA ILE A 12 -8.99 3.92 -3.61
C ILE A 12 -7.94 3.85 -2.50
N ALA A 13 -7.33 5.00 -2.16
CA ALA A 13 -6.33 5.03 -1.10
C ALA A 13 -6.93 4.63 0.26
N VAL A 14 -8.09 5.16 0.61
CA VAL A 14 -8.80 4.83 1.86
C VAL A 14 -9.24 3.36 1.87
N SER A 15 -9.80 2.83 0.78
CA SER A 15 -10.19 1.43 0.72
C SER A 15 -8.98 0.49 0.83
N ALA A 16 -7.83 0.87 0.27
CA ALA A 16 -6.59 0.13 0.44
C ALA A 16 -6.07 0.16 1.88
N MET A 17 -6.25 1.27 2.61
CA MET A 17 -5.92 1.35 4.04
C MET A 17 -6.83 0.43 4.87
N VAL A 18 -8.13 0.43 4.59
CA VAL A 18 -9.08 -0.48 5.25
C VAL A 18 -8.71 -1.93 4.96
N LEU A 19 -8.44 -2.26 3.69
CA LEU A 19 -7.99 -3.59 3.30
C LEU A 19 -6.68 -3.98 3.99
N PHE A 20 -5.72 -3.05 4.11
CA PHE A 20 -4.49 -3.26 4.85
C PHE A 20 -4.74 -3.72 6.28
N PHE A 21 -5.60 -3.01 7.01
CA PHE A 21 -5.93 -3.38 8.39
C PHE A 21 -6.68 -4.71 8.46
N LEU A 22 -7.69 -4.91 7.62
CA LEU A 22 -8.48 -6.13 7.61
C LEU A 22 -7.63 -7.36 7.30
N THR A 23 -6.79 -7.29 6.26
CA THR A 23 -5.92 -8.41 5.89
C THR A 23 -4.86 -8.67 6.94
N ASN A 24 -4.25 -7.63 7.54
CA ASN A 24 -3.30 -7.82 8.63
C ASN A 24 -3.96 -8.42 9.88
N TYR A 25 -5.15 -7.93 10.25
CA TYR A 25 -5.91 -8.45 11.38
C TYR A 25 -6.28 -9.92 11.15
N LEU A 26 -6.85 -10.23 9.99
CA LEU A 26 -7.25 -11.60 9.63
C LEU A 26 -6.04 -12.55 9.62
N ALA A 27 -4.94 -12.17 8.96
CA ALA A 27 -3.75 -13.01 8.90
C ALA A 27 -3.13 -13.24 10.27
N ARG A 28 -2.91 -12.18 11.05
CA ARG A 28 -2.13 -12.26 12.30
C ARG A 28 -2.96 -12.72 13.48
N PHE A 29 -4.18 -12.20 13.62
CA PHE A 29 -5.00 -12.45 14.81
C PHE A 29 -5.88 -13.69 14.65
N LEU A 30 -6.53 -13.87 13.49
CA LEU A 30 -7.41 -15.01 13.27
C LEU A 30 -6.67 -16.27 12.83
N PHE A 31 -5.66 -16.14 11.96
CA PHE A 31 -4.92 -17.29 11.44
C PHE A 31 -3.54 -17.50 12.08
N GLY A 32 -3.08 -16.60 12.97
CA GLY A 32 -1.77 -16.71 13.61
C GLY A 32 -0.58 -16.60 12.65
N LEU A 33 -0.80 -16.13 11.41
CA LEU A 33 0.24 -16.01 10.39
C LEU A 33 1.12 -14.80 10.70
N THR A 34 2.41 -15.05 10.96
CA THR A 34 3.38 -14.02 11.32
C THR A 34 4.64 -14.09 10.46
N GLY A 35 5.48 -13.07 10.57
CA GLY A 35 6.77 -12.99 9.88
C GLY A 35 6.78 -12.12 8.61
N VAL A 36 7.99 -11.93 8.08
CA VAL A 36 8.27 -11.03 6.95
C VAL A 36 7.58 -11.51 5.69
N VAL A 37 7.64 -12.82 5.39
CA VAL A 37 7.06 -13.40 4.17
C VAL A 37 5.55 -13.12 4.08
N VAL A 38 4.83 -13.30 5.19
CA VAL A 38 3.38 -12.99 5.26
C VAL A 38 3.15 -11.50 4.96
N SER A 39 3.98 -10.62 5.50
CA SER A 39 3.86 -9.17 5.26
C SER A 39 4.11 -8.82 3.79
N VAL A 40 5.07 -9.47 3.12
CA VAL A 40 5.32 -9.29 1.68
C VAL A 40 4.14 -9.77 0.84
N VAL A 41 3.55 -10.92 1.18
CA VAL A 41 2.36 -11.44 0.49
C VAL A 41 1.19 -10.48 0.63
N ILE A 42 0.92 -9.98 1.85
CA ILE A 42 -0.15 -9.01 2.09
C ILE A 42 0.12 -7.71 1.31
N ALA A 43 1.37 -7.22 1.32
CA ALA A 43 1.77 -6.05 0.56
C ALA A 43 1.53 -6.24 -0.95
N ALA A 44 1.87 -7.40 -1.51
CA ALA A 44 1.63 -7.72 -2.91
C ALA A 44 0.13 -7.73 -3.25
N LEU A 45 -0.70 -8.32 -2.39
CA LEU A 45 -2.16 -8.35 -2.57
C LEU A 45 -2.76 -6.95 -2.59
N ILE A 46 -2.36 -6.09 -1.65
CA ILE A 46 -2.86 -4.71 -1.57
C ILE A 46 -2.35 -3.90 -2.76
N ALA A 47 -1.08 -4.05 -3.15
CA ALA A 47 -0.53 -3.37 -4.32
C ALA A 47 -1.25 -3.77 -5.61
N ALA A 48 -1.54 -5.06 -5.79
CA ALA A 48 -2.34 -5.56 -6.90
C ALA A 48 -3.76 -4.98 -6.89
N TYR A 49 -4.41 -4.96 -5.71
CA TYR A 49 -5.73 -4.35 -5.54
C TYR A 49 -5.75 -2.86 -5.90
N ILE A 50 -4.75 -2.08 -5.45
CA ILE A 50 -4.62 -0.66 -5.77
C ILE A 50 -4.50 -0.48 -7.29
N SER A 51 -3.56 -1.20 -7.92
CA SER A 51 -3.31 -1.08 -9.36
C SER A 51 -4.52 -1.48 -10.20
N TRP A 52 -5.15 -2.60 -9.86
CA TRP A 52 -6.40 -3.04 -10.50
C TRP A 52 -7.52 -2.01 -10.32
N SER A 53 -7.73 -1.49 -9.11
CA SER A 53 -8.77 -0.50 -8.84
C SER A 53 -8.54 0.79 -9.63
N VAL A 54 -7.30 1.27 -9.70
CA VAL A 54 -6.92 2.43 -10.52
C VAL A 54 -7.20 2.17 -12.01
N ALA A 55 -6.78 1.02 -12.54
CA ALA A 55 -7.03 0.63 -13.92
C ALA A 55 -8.53 0.62 -14.26
N ARG A 56 -9.35 0.01 -13.40
CA ARG A 56 -10.80 -0.12 -13.62
C ARG A 56 -11.55 1.21 -13.50
N ILE A 57 -11.14 2.08 -12.58
CA ILE A 57 -11.82 3.36 -12.34
C ILE A 57 -11.44 4.41 -13.38
N LEU A 58 -10.16 4.46 -13.78
CA LEU A 58 -9.68 5.43 -14.76
C LEU A 58 -9.89 4.95 -16.20
N LYS A 59 -9.92 3.63 -16.43
CA LYS A 59 -9.97 3.00 -17.77
C LYS A 59 -8.85 3.47 -18.71
N ARG A 60 -7.75 3.97 -18.14
CA ARG A 60 -6.54 4.41 -18.82
C ARG A 60 -5.37 4.35 -17.83
N VAL A 61 -4.16 4.46 -18.34
CA VAL A 61 -2.97 4.63 -17.50
C VAL A 61 -3.09 5.94 -16.69
N PRO A 62 -2.83 5.92 -15.36
CA PRO A 62 -2.86 7.10 -14.52
C PRO A 62 -1.76 8.09 -14.94
N THR A 63 -2.03 9.38 -14.84
CA THR A 63 -0.98 10.39 -15.02
C THR A 63 0.01 10.34 -13.85
N SER A 64 1.19 10.94 -14.02
CA SER A 64 2.20 11.06 -12.96
C SER A 64 1.61 11.67 -11.68
N ASP A 65 0.75 12.68 -11.79
CA ASP A 65 0.11 13.34 -10.64
C ASP A 65 -0.95 12.46 -9.96
N GLU A 66 -1.70 11.66 -10.71
CA GLU A 66 -2.69 10.72 -10.17
C GLU A 66 -1.97 9.59 -9.41
N ARG A 67 -0.91 9.04 -10.02
CA ARG A 67 -0.05 8.03 -9.38
C ARG A 67 0.62 8.58 -8.12
N ALA A 68 1.23 9.76 -8.21
CA ALA A 68 1.87 10.41 -7.07
C ALA A 68 0.88 10.62 -5.92
N ARG A 69 -0.36 11.03 -6.22
CA ARG A 69 -1.41 11.14 -5.20
C ARG A 69 -1.75 9.81 -4.52
N VAL A 70 -1.99 8.75 -5.29
CA VAL A 70 -2.26 7.42 -4.71
C VAL A 70 -1.10 7.00 -3.80
N LEU A 71 0.14 7.13 -4.28
CA LEU A 71 1.34 6.73 -3.56
C LEU A 71 1.60 7.59 -2.32
N TRP A 72 1.41 8.90 -2.39
CA TRP A 72 1.57 9.79 -1.24
C TRP A 72 0.48 9.58 -0.21
N SER A 73 -0.77 9.39 -0.61
CA SER A 73 -1.85 9.11 0.33
C SER A 73 -1.65 7.76 1.02
N TYR A 74 -1.40 6.69 0.25
CA TYR A 74 -1.21 5.35 0.79
C TYR A 74 0.11 5.21 1.56
N GLY A 75 1.22 5.60 0.94
CA GLY A 75 2.56 5.54 1.52
C GLY A 75 2.76 6.54 2.66
N GLY A 76 2.19 7.74 2.57
CA GLY A 76 2.23 8.72 3.66
C GLY A 76 1.47 8.25 4.89
N PHE A 77 0.30 7.63 4.71
CA PHE A 77 -0.42 6.99 5.81
C PHE A 77 0.41 5.88 6.47
N LEU A 78 0.96 4.96 5.66
CA LEU A 78 1.82 3.89 6.17
C LEU A 78 3.08 4.43 6.85
N GLY A 79 3.67 5.49 6.32
CA GLY A 79 4.83 6.16 6.89
C GLY A 79 4.51 6.78 8.25
N ALA A 80 3.36 7.43 8.40
CA ALA A 80 2.90 7.95 9.68
C ALA A 80 2.67 6.82 10.70
N LEU A 81 2.02 5.72 10.28
CA LEU A 81 1.81 4.55 11.11
C LEU A 81 3.14 3.91 11.56
N PHE A 82 4.11 3.86 10.65
CA PHE A 82 5.46 3.36 10.90
C PHE A 82 6.21 4.23 11.91
N LEU A 83 6.18 5.55 11.74
CA LEU A 83 6.80 6.49 12.67
C LEU A 83 6.19 6.38 14.06
N ALA A 84 4.86 6.26 14.15
CA ALA A 84 4.17 6.04 15.42
C ALA A 84 4.60 4.74 16.09
N TRP A 85 4.70 3.64 15.33
CA TRP A 85 5.17 2.36 15.85
C TRP A 85 6.63 2.42 16.31
N ALA A 86 7.51 3.04 15.52
CA ALA A 86 8.92 3.20 15.85
C ALA A 86 9.09 4.03 17.14
N ALA A 87 8.35 5.13 17.27
CA ALA A 87 8.32 5.94 18.48
C ALA A 87 7.85 5.11 19.69
N TYR A 88 6.77 4.34 19.55
CA TYR A 88 6.27 3.48 20.61
C TYR A 88 7.32 2.45 21.09
N VAL A 89 7.98 1.75 20.16
CA VAL A 89 9.03 0.78 20.48
C VAL A 89 10.24 1.47 21.12
N GLY A 90 10.64 2.62 20.58
CA GLY A 90 11.73 3.44 21.11
C GLY A 90 11.50 3.83 22.57
N LEU A 91 10.28 4.24 22.91
CA LEU A 91 9.87 4.58 24.28
C LEU A 91 9.71 3.37 25.20
N SER A 92 9.38 2.19 24.66
CA SER A 92 9.03 1.00 25.45
C SER A 92 10.23 0.11 25.81
N GLY A 93 11.32 0.15 25.04
CA GLY A 93 12.46 -0.73 25.28
C GLY A 93 13.74 -0.40 24.49
N GLY A 94 13.77 0.76 23.82
CA GLY A 94 14.86 1.18 22.95
C GLY A 94 14.79 0.59 21.53
N LEU A 95 15.20 1.39 20.54
CA LEU A 95 15.34 0.97 19.15
C LEU A 95 16.77 0.55 18.88
N ASN A 96 17.02 -0.77 18.83
CA ASN A 96 18.30 -1.30 18.36
C ASN A 96 18.26 -1.57 16.84
N ALA A 97 19.43 -1.78 16.23
CA ALA A 97 19.56 -2.01 14.80
C ALA A 97 18.70 -3.20 14.29
N GLY A 98 18.59 -4.28 15.08
CA GLY A 98 17.78 -5.43 14.73
C GLY A 98 16.28 -5.10 14.66
N ALA A 99 15.77 -4.34 15.63
CA ALA A 99 14.40 -3.87 15.64
C ALA A 99 14.09 -2.98 14.42
N VAL A 100 15.02 -2.09 14.05
CA VAL A 100 14.89 -1.24 12.85
C VAL A 100 14.88 -2.09 11.57
N ILE A 101 15.76 -3.09 11.45
CA ILE A 101 15.80 -3.98 10.28
C ILE A 101 14.50 -4.77 10.16
N LEU A 102 14.00 -5.36 11.26
CA LEU A 102 12.74 -6.09 11.25
C LEU A 102 11.57 -5.20 10.85
N LEU A 103 11.53 -4.00 11.43
CA LEU A 103 10.55 -2.98 11.12
C LEU A 103 10.60 -2.61 9.62
N LEU A 104 11.76 -2.26 9.06
CA LEU A 104 11.87 -1.95 7.64
C LEU A 104 11.48 -3.14 6.74
N SER A 105 11.88 -4.35 7.11
CA SER A 105 11.58 -5.57 6.35
C SER A 105 10.08 -5.87 6.27
N HIS A 106 9.32 -5.53 7.32
CA HIS A 106 7.88 -5.73 7.32
C HIS A 106 7.13 -4.63 6.59
N TYR A 107 7.65 -3.40 6.58
CA TYR A 107 6.86 -2.23 6.16
C TYR A 107 7.29 -1.62 4.82
N LEU A 108 8.57 -1.68 4.44
CA LEU A 108 9.03 -1.21 3.11
C LEU A 108 8.39 -1.94 1.91
N PRO A 109 8.06 -3.25 1.99
CA PRO A 109 7.43 -3.94 0.87
C PRO A 109 6.12 -3.30 0.40
N TYR A 110 5.33 -2.70 1.31
CA TYR A 110 4.04 -2.10 0.99
C TYR A 110 4.15 -0.94 -0.02
N PRO A 111 4.87 0.17 0.27
CA PRO A 111 5.04 1.25 -0.69
C PRO A 111 5.86 0.82 -1.92
N ALA A 112 6.86 -0.05 -1.77
CA ALA A 112 7.68 -0.51 -2.89
C ALA A 112 6.87 -1.29 -3.93
N LEU A 113 6.05 -2.25 -3.49
CA LEU A 113 5.20 -3.03 -4.38
C LEU A 113 4.06 -2.19 -4.96
N ALA A 114 3.49 -1.26 -4.18
CA ALA A 114 2.50 -0.32 -4.70
C ALA A 114 3.08 0.54 -5.83
N HIS A 115 4.30 1.05 -5.68
CA HIS A 115 5.00 1.81 -6.72
C HIS A 115 5.23 0.95 -7.97
N LEU A 116 5.69 -0.28 -7.81
CA LEU A 116 5.93 -1.21 -8.92
C LEU A 116 4.63 -1.57 -9.66
N MET A 117 3.57 -1.88 -8.93
CA MET A 117 2.27 -2.25 -9.49
C MET A 117 1.57 -1.07 -10.17
N LEU A 118 1.84 0.17 -9.77
CA LEU A 118 1.34 1.39 -10.44
C LEU A 118 2.23 1.86 -11.60
N SER A 119 3.23 1.09 -12.01
CA SER A 119 3.99 1.38 -13.21
C SER A 119 3.12 1.30 -14.47
N ASP A 120 3.41 2.14 -15.46
CA ASP A 120 2.65 2.23 -16.71
C ASP A 120 2.51 0.85 -17.37
N ARG A 121 3.59 0.05 -17.36
CA ARG A 121 3.60 -1.30 -17.92
C ARG A 121 2.56 -2.22 -17.26
N VAL A 122 2.45 -2.20 -15.94
CA VAL A 122 1.52 -3.08 -15.21
C VAL A 122 0.09 -2.59 -15.40
N VAL A 123 -0.14 -1.28 -15.23
CA VAL A 123 -1.49 -0.72 -15.36
C VAL A 123 -2.02 -0.87 -16.78
N ASN A 124 -1.19 -0.67 -17.80
CA ASN A 124 -1.60 -0.82 -19.19
C ASN A 124 -2.09 -2.25 -19.50
N ARG A 125 -1.41 -3.27 -18.95
CA ARG A 125 -1.86 -4.67 -19.05
C ARG A 125 -3.21 -4.92 -18.38
N LEU A 126 -3.51 -4.22 -17.28
CA LEU A 126 -4.76 -4.37 -16.54
C LEU A 126 -5.93 -3.60 -17.17
N VAL A 127 -5.65 -2.54 -17.90
CA VAL A 127 -6.67 -1.81 -18.67
C VAL A 127 -7.10 -2.62 -19.90
N GLY A 128 -6.18 -3.37 -20.52
CA GLY A 128 -6.42 -4.14 -21.75
C GLY A 128 -6.38 -3.25 -22.99
N GLU A 129 -5.98 -3.80 -24.15
CA GLU A 129 -6.15 -3.11 -25.43
C GLU A 129 -7.63 -2.81 -25.66
N PRO A 130 -7.99 -1.64 -26.23
CA PRO A 130 -9.34 -1.45 -26.73
C PRO A 130 -9.60 -2.56 -27.75
N GLY A 131 -10.48 -3.50 -27.38
CA GLY A 131 -11.03 -4.48 -28.32
C GLY A 131 -11.78 -3.80 -29.46
#